data_AF-A0A1G1XAT4-F1
#
_entry.id   AF-A0A1G1XAT4-F1
#
_cell.length_a   1.000
_cell.length_b   1.000
_cell.length_c   1.000
_cell.angle_alpha   90.00
_cell.angle_beta   90.00
_cell.angle_gamma   90.00
#
_symmetry.space_group_name_H-M   'P 1'
#
loop_
_entity.id
_entity.type
_entity.pdbx_description
1 polymer ?
#
loop_
_entity_poly.entity_id
_entity_poly.type
_entity_poly.pdbx_seq_one_letter_code
_entity_poly.pdbx_strand_id
1 'polypeptide(L)'
;MKSSTISLIVGLSIPLLMVVGIAIAITVPSRSIHPTTDFVYALGQYPTAIQIENGQQVQHLYSIKNNQITESTLTISQKPDIAPYPYQGAEAPRFYLHNTEANTNTEISFDELKKLSLSDDATSPDGFTMTYGSSSGGMFPFYYEGEGDRASAYLSKNTASKKVTVITKGNHVPFSFVAWVVQ
;
A
#
# COMPACT_ATOMS: atom_id res chain seq x y z
N MET A 1 38.76 -15.28 -44.70
CA MET A 1 38.50 -14.01 -44.00
C MET A 1 39.61 -13.80 -42.97
N LYS A 2 40.28 -12.64 -42.99
CA LYS A 2 41.45 -12.36 -42.14
C LYS A 2 41.05 -12.33 -40.66
N SER A 3 41.82 -12.99 -39.80
CA SER A 3 41.62 -13.08 -38.33
C SER A 3 41.39 -11.73 -37.65
N SER A 4 41.96 -10.65 -38.18
CA SER A 4 41.74 -9.26 -37.74
C SER A 4 40.27 -8.82 -37.76
N THR A 5 39.48 -9.24 -38.76
CA THR A 5 38.06 -8.86 -38.87
C THR A 5 37.20 -9.56 -37.82
N ILE A 6 37.55 -10.82 -37.49
CA ILE A 6 36.83 -11.62 -36.48
C ILE A 6 37.07 -11.04 -35.08
N SER A 7 38.32 -10.70 -34.74
CA SER A 7 38.64 -10.07 -33.44
C SER A 7 37.94 -8.72 -33.26
N LEU A 8 37.80 -7.93 -34.34
CA LEU A 8 37.08 -6.65 -34.28
C LEU A 8 35.59 -6.84 -34.02
N ILE A 9 34.94 -7.79 -34.72
CA ILE A 9 33.53 -8.10 -34.53
C ILE A 9 33.28 -8.61 -33.11
N VAL A 10 34.10 -9.55 -32.61
CA VAL A 10 33.94 -10.09 -31.25
C VAL A 10 34.18 -9.01 -30.20
N GLY A 11 35.20 -8.18 -30.38
CA GLY A 11 35.54 -7.09 -29.47
C GLY A 11 34.45 -6.01 -29.37
N LEU A 12 33.71 -5.77 -30.46
CA LEU A 12 32.57 -4.84 -30.47
C LEU A 12 31.25 -5.49 -30.00
N SER A 13 31.08 -6.77 -30.30
CA SER A 13 29.84 -7.50 -29.99
C SER A 13 29.67 -7.78 -28.51
N ILE A 14 30.76 -8.07 -27.78
CA ILE A 14 30.68 -8.39 -26.34
C ILE A 14 30.14 -7.19 -25.53
N PRO A 15 30.69 -5.96 -25.66
CA PRO A 15 30.13 -4.78 -24.97
C PRO A 15 28.69 -4.49 -25.37
N LEU A 16 28.35 -4.62 -26.66
CA LEU A 16 26.99 -4.38 -27.14
C LEU A 16 26.00 -5.40 -26.56
N LEU A 17 26.36 -6.69 -26.54
CA LEU A 17 25.56 -7.74 -25.91
C LEU A 17 25.43 -7.54 -24.40
N MET A 18 26.46 -7.02 -23.74
CA MET A 18 26.39 -6.71 -22.31
C MET A 18 25.39 -5.58 -22.02
N VAL A 19 25.38 -4.52 -22.83
CA VAL A 19 24.38 -3.44 -22.72
C VAL A 19 22.98 -3.96 -22.98
N VAL A 20 22.78 -4.76 -24.04
CA VAL A 20 21.48 -5.37 -24.35
C VAL A 20 21.04 -6.32 -23.23
N GLY A 21 21.94 -7.12 -22.69
CA GLY A 21 21.68 -8.04 -21.58
C GLY A 21 21.23 -7.30 -20.32
N ILE A 22 21.91 -6.21 -19.97
CA ILE A 22 21.51 -5.34 -18.84
C ILE A 22 20.14 -4.70 -19.12
N ALA A 23 19.91 -4.19 -20.33
CA ALA A 23 18.63 -3.58 -20.70
C ALA A 23 17.47 -4.57 -20.59
N ILE A 24 17.63 -5.81 -21.07
CA ILE A 24 16.63 -6.87 -20.94
C ILE A 24 16.41 -7.23 -19.47
N ALA A 25 17.49 -7.41 -18.70
CA ALA A 25 17.43 -7.75 -17.28
C ALA A 25 16.66 -6.70 -16.45
N ILE A 26 16.76 -5.41 -16.80
CA ILE A 26 16.05 -4.33 -16.11
C ILE A 26 14.60 -4.18 -16.61
N THR A 27 14.35 -4.35 -17.91
CA THR A 27 13.05 -4.01 -18.52
C THR A 27 12.03 -5.15 -18.51
N VAL A 28 12.46 -6.41 -18.55
CA VAL A 28 11.53 -7.56 -18.60
C VAL A 28 10.79 -7.77 -17.28
N PRO A 29 11.42 -7.73 -16.09
CA PRO A 29 10.71 -7.94 -14.83
C PRO A 29 9.65 -6.87 -14.54
N SER A 30 9.88 -5.62 -14.98
CA SER A 30 9.00 -4.49 -14.69
C SER A 30 7.73 -4.44 -15.54
N ARG A 31 7.71 -5.05 -16.73
CA ARG A 31 6.53 -5.06 -17.61
C ARG A 31 5.53 -6.18 -17.34
N SER A 32 5.88 -7.17 -16.52
CA SER A 32 5.03 -8.34 -16.33
C SER A 32 4.06 -8.26 -15.15
N ILE A 33 4.05 -7.16 -14.39
CA ILE A 33 3.17 -6.99 -13.23
C ILE A 33 1.85 -6.30 -13.60
N HIS A 34 0.76 -7.04 -13.50
CA HIS A 34 -0.59 -6.55 -13.71
C HIS A 34 -1.44 -6.95 -12.49
N PRO A 35 -1.37 -6.20 -11.38
CA PRO A 35 -2.27 -6.43 -10.28
C PRO A 35 -3.69 -6.06 -10.72
N THR A 36 -4.65 -6.88 -10.31
CA THR A 36 -6.06 -6.88 -10.73
C THR A 36 -7.01 -6.87 -9.54
N THR A 37 -6.53 -7.24 -8.35
CA THR A 37 -7.33 -7.23 -7.14
C THR A 37 -7.42 -5.82 -6.58
N ASP A 38 -8.64 -5.31 -6.44
CA ASP A 38 -8.94 -4.06 -5.75
C ASP A 38 -8.74 -4.20 -4.23
N PHE A 39 -8.52 -3.10 -3.54
CA PHE A 39 -8.36 -3.11 -2.08
C PHE A 39 -9.01 -1.91 -1.42
N VAL A 40 -9.31 -2.08 -0.14
CA VAL A 40 -9.82 -1.03 0.74
C VAL A 40 -8.72 -0.55 1.65
N TYR A 41 -8.66 0.77 1.83
CA TYR A 41 -7.82 1.40 2.84
C TYR A 41 -8.58 2.47 3.62
N ALA A 42 -8.07 2.82 4.79
CA ALA A 42 -8.65 3.81 5.68
C ALA A 42 -7.70 5.01 5.89
N LEU A 43 -8.27 6.21 5.99
CA LEU A 43 -7.60 7.40 6.50
C LEU A 43 -8.14 7.73 7.89
N GLY A 44 -7.25 8.04 8.83
CA GLY A 44 -7.60 8.33 10.21
C GLY A 44 -7.33 7.15 11.14
N GLN A 45 -8.09 7.06 12.23
CA GLN A 45 -7.86 6.05 13.27
C GLN A 45 -8.49 4.71 12.87
N TYR A 46 -7.63 3.75 12.50
CA TYR A 46 -7.99 2.37 12.15
C TYR A 46 -6.93 1.42 12.73
N PRO A 47 -7.28 0.21 13.22
CA PRO A 47 -8.60 -0.43 13.25
C PRO A 47 -9.48 0.04 14.43
N THR A 48 -8.99 0.97 15.23
CA THR A 48 -9.68 1.49 16.40
C THR A 48 -9.87 2.99 16.27
N ALA A 49 -11.09 3.48 16.46
CA ALA A 49 -11.40 4.90 16.57
C ALA A 49 -12.07 5.19 17.92
N ILE A 50 -11.74 6.31 18.55
CA ILE A 50 -12.40 6.71 19.80
C ILE A 50 -13.18 7.99 19.53
N GLN A 51 -14.48 7.93 19.81
CA GLN A 51 -15.42 9.02 19.61
C GLN A 51 -16.08 9.38 20.94
N ILE A 52 -16.63 10.60 21.01
CA ILE A 52 -17.44 11.02 22.16
C ILE A 52 -18.90 10.97 21.73
N GLU A 53 -19.64 10.02 22.28
CA GLU A 53 -21.08 9.86 22.05
C GLU A 53 -21.82 10.12 23.36
N ASN A 54 -22.78 11.04 23.37
CA ASN A 54 -23.59 11.37 24.55
C ASN A 54 -22.76 11.70 25.81
N GLY A 55 -21.59 12.31 25.65
CA GLY A 55 -20.69 12.65 26.76
C GLY A 55 -19.85 11.50 27.30
N GLN A 56 -19.91 10.32 26.67
CA GLN A 56 -19.08 9.15 27.01
C GLN A 56 -18.09 8.85 25.88
N GLN A 57 -16.91 8.32 26.24
CA GLN A 57 -15.98 7.82 25.25
C GLN A 57 -16.46 6.45 24.76
N VAL A 58 -16.64 6.33 23.44
CA VAL A 58 -16.98 5.09 22.77
C VAL A 58 -15.82 4.73 21.85
N GLN A 59 -15.29 3.53 22.04
CA GLN A 59 -14.27 2.95 21.19
C GLN A 59 -14.94 2.08 20.13
N HIS A 60 -14.74 2.41 18.87
CA HIS A 60 -15.16 1.64 17.71
C HIS A 60 -13.98 0.76 17.28
N LEU A 61 -14.21 -0.55 17.22
CA LEU A 61 -13.24 -1.53 16.74
C LEU A 61 -13.76 -2.16 15.46
N TYR A 62 -13.02 -1.96 14.38
CA TYR A 62 -13.31 -2.54 13.07
C TYR A 62 -12.52 -3.84 12.91
N SER A 63 -13.20 -4.91 12.47
CA SER A 63 -12.58 -6.20 12.22
C SER A 63 -13.26 -6.92 11.06
N ILE A 64 -12.50 -7.74 10.33
CA ILE A 64 -13.06 -8.55 9.24
C ILE A 64 -13.34 -9.95 9.78
N LYS A 65 -14.59 -10.41 9.61
CA LYS A 65 -15.05 -11.73 10.03
C LYS A 65 -15.94 -12.29 8.95
N ASN A 66 -15.73 -13.56 8.57
CA ASN A 66 -16.49 -14.22 7.50
C ASN A 66 -16.57 -13.37 6.22
N ASN A 67 -15.42 -12.81 5.83
CA ASN A 67 -15.28 -11.95 4.66
C ASN A 67 -16.09 -10.64 4.69
N GLN A 68 -16.55 -10.20 5.86
CA GLN A 68 -17.31 -8.96 6.00
C GLN A 68 -16.68 -8.09 7.07
N ILE A 69 -16.70 -6.77 6.84
CA ILE A 69 -16.31 -5.84 7.90
C ILE A 69 -17.40 -5.79 8.97
N THR A 70 -16.96 -5.79 10.21
CA THR A 70 -17.80 -5.69 11.41
C THR A 70 -17.26 -4.59 12.30
N GLU A 71 -18.16 -3.90 12.98
CA GLU A 71 -17.84 -2.88 13.97
C GLU A 71 -18.41 -3.32 15.32
N SER A 72 -17.57 -3.26 16.35
CA SER A 72 -17.98 -3.44 17.74
C SER A 72 -17.64 -2.20 18.54
N THR A 73 -18.55 -1.77 19.42
CA THR A 73 -18.36 -0.59 20.26
C THR A 73 -18.13 -0.98 21.72
N LEU A 74 -17.25 -0.25 22.40
CA LEU A 74 -16.99 -0.39 23.82
C LEU A 74 -17.07 0.98 24.48
N THR A 75 -17.93 1.13 25.47
CA THR A 75 -17.99 2.35 26.29
C THR A 75 -16.84 2.33 27.29
N ILE A 76 -15.96 3.33 27.20
CA ILE A 76 -14.83 3.49 28.10
C ILE A 76 -15.22 4.46 29.22
N SER A 77 -15.12 4.02 30.47
CA SER A 77 -15.22 4.93 31.61
C SER A 77 -14.01 5.84 31.65
N GLN A 78 -14.21 7.15 31.44
CA GLN A 78 -13.16 8.15 31.60
C GLN A 78 -12.63 8.11 33.04
N LYS A 79 -11.30 8.00 33.20
CA LYS A 79 -10.67 8.35 34.48
C LYS A 79 -10.75 9.88 34.64
N PRO A 80 -11.22 10.40 35.78
CA PRO A 80 -11.55 11.82 35.93
C PRO A 80 -10.37 12.79 35.77
N ASP A 81 -9.12 12.34 35.89
CA ASP A 81 -7.92 13.21 35.92
C ASP A 81 -7.04 13.13 34.66
N ILE A 82 -7.46 12.42 33.60
CA ILE A 82 -6.67 12.28 32.38
C ILE A 82 -7.44 12.94 31.24
N ALA A 83 -6.84 13.95 30.61
CA ALA A 83 -7.39 14.54 29.40
C ALA A 83 -7.70 13.42 28.39
N PRO A 84 -8.91 13.40 27.78
CA PRO A 84 -9.32 12.31 26.91
C PRO A 84 -8.32 12.14 25.78
N TYR A 85 -7.66 10.98 25.76
CA TYR A 85 -6.85 10.53 24.64
C TYR A 85 -7.69 9.55 23.80
N PRO A 86 -7.80 9.74 22.48
CA PRO A 86 -7.30 10.86 21.68
C PRO A 86 -8.08 12.16 21.93
N TYR A 87 -7.39 13.28 21.65
CA TYR A 87 -7.88 14.64 21.77
C TYR A 87 -9.25 14.82 21.09
N GLN A 88 -10.15 15.62 21.68
CA GLN A 88 -11.45 15.97 21.10
C GLN A 88 -11.29 16.34 19.62
N GLY A 89 -11.94 15.60 18.72
CA GLY A 89 -11.82 15.77 17.27
C GLY A 89 -11.24 14.59 16.49
N ALA A 90 -11.08 13.41 17.09
CA ALA A 90 -10.80 12.18 16.34
C ALA A 90 -11.98 11.86 15.41
N GLU A 91 -11.85 12.20 14.13
CA GLU A 91 -12.81 11.88 13.08
C GLU A 91 -12.86 10.35 12.88
N ALA A 92 -14.07 9.83 12.61
CA ALA A 92 -14.24 8.45 12.17
C ALA A 92 -13.33 8.15 10.96
N PRO A 93 -12.82 6.91 10.83
CA PRO A 93 -12.00 6.56 9.69
C PRO A 93 -12.80 6.73 8.39
N ARG A 94 -12.17 7.33 7.39
CA ARG A 94 -12.72 7.47 6.04
C ARG A 94 -12.18 6.32 5.20
N PHE A 95 -13.07 5.53 4.62
CA PHE A 95 -12.72 4.36 3.83
C PHE A 95 -12.68 4.70 2.35
N TYR A 96 -11.72 4.11 1.65
CA TYR A 96 -11.52 4.29 0.22
C TYR A 96 -11.36 2.93 -0.45
N LEU A 97 -12.08 2.75 -1.55
CA LEU A 97 -11.87 1.66 -2.49
C LEU A 97 -10.84 2.12 -3.53
N HIS A 98 -9.74 1.38 -3.63
CA HIS A 98 -8.74 1.55 -4.67
C HIS A 98 -9.02 0.60 -5.83
N ASN A 99 -9.24 1.16 -7.02
CA ASN A 99 -9.29 0.39 -8.25
C ASN A 99 -7.87 0.20 -8.80
N THR A 100 -7.38 -1.03 -8.78
CA THR A 100 -5.97 -1.34 -9.04
C THR A 100 -5.60 -1.27 -10.52
N GLU A 101 -6.57 -1.52 -11.41
CA GLU A 101 -6.38 -1.44 -12.86
C GLU A 101 -6.28 0.03 -13.32
N ALA A 102 -7.24 0.86 -12.90
CA ALA A 102 -7.30 2.29 -13.21
C ALA A 102 -6.37 3.14 -12.33
N ASN A 103 -5.87 2.60 -11.22
CA ASN A 103 -5.07 3.29 -10.21
C ASN A 103 -5.78 4.55 -9.64
N THR A 104 -7.06 4.40 -9.33
CA THR A 104 -7.95 5.46 -8.83
C THR A 104 -8.53 5.11 -7.46
N ASN A 105 -8.93 6.13 -6.71
CA ASN A 105 -9.49 5.99 -5.37
C ASN A 105 -10.90 6.56 -5.33
N THR A 106 -11.83 5.83 -4.74
CA THR A 106 -13.21 6.26 -4.51
C THR A 106 -13.50 6.17 -3.03
N GLU A 107 -13.98 7.25 -2.42
CA GLU A 107 -14.44 7.21 -1.04
C GLU A 107 -15.73 6.40 -0.95
N ILE A 108 -15.81 5.50 0.03
CA ILE A 108 -16.97 4.64 0.27
C ILE A 108 -17.43 4.77 1.71
N SER A 109 -18.75 4.72 1.89
CA SER A 109 -19.35 4.70 3.23
C SER A 109 -19.16 3.34 3.91
N PHE A 110 -19.29 3.30 5.23
CA PHE A 110 -19.21 2.05 5.98
C PHE A 110 -20.32 1.05 5.59
N ASP A 111 -21.50 1.53 5.22
CA ASP A 111 -22.59 0.67 4.76
C ASP A 111 -22.37 0.09 3.35
N GLU A 112 -21.61 0.78 2.50
CA GLU A 112 -21.14 0.21 1.23
C GLU A 112 -20.04 -0.82 1.47
N LEU A 113 -19.13 -0.54 2.40
CA LEU A 113 -18.06 -1.47 2.77
C LEU A 113 -18.57 -2.81 3.28
N LYS A 114 -19.68 -2.82 4.04
CA LYS A 114 -20.36 -4.05 4.50
C LYS A 114 -20.90 -4.93 3.37
N LYS A 115 -21.16 -4.36 2.19
CA LYS A 115 -21.66 -5.11 1.02
C LYS A 115 -20.53 -5.79 0.24
N LEU A 116 -19.28 -5.40 0.51
CA LEU A 116 -18.12 -6.00 -0.12
C LEU A 116 -17.75 -7.29 0.61
N SER A 117 -17.27 -8.26 -0.16
CA SER A 117 -16.57 -9.42 0.38
C SER A 117 -15.08 -9.06 0.45
N LEU A 118 -14.52 -9.17 1.65
CA LEU A 118 -13.21 -8.66 2.01
C LEU A 118 -12.31 -9.77 2.55
N SER A 119 -11.02 -9.74 2.25
CA SER A 119 -10.01 -10.58 2.90
C SER A 119 -8.91 -9.71 3.51
N ASP A 120 -8.62 -9.94 4.79
CA ASP A 120 -7.50 -9.32 5.51
C ASP A 120 -6.18 -10.09 5.36
N ASP A 121 -6.11 -11.03 4.41
CA ASP A 121 -4.89 -11.77 4.11
C ASP A 121 -3.74 -10.83 3.73
N ALA A 122 -2.52 -11.21 4.12
CA ALA A 122 -1.32 -10.45 3.76
C ALA A 122 -1.07 -10.37 2.24
N THR A 123 -1.64 -11.31 1.49
CA THR A 123 -1.48 -11.45 0.04
C THR A 123 -2.84 -11.46 -0.63
N SER A 124 -2.98 -10.70 -1.71
CA SER A 124 -4.18 -10.67 -2.54
C SER A 124 -4.38 -12.00 -3.29
N PRO A 125 -5.60 -12.28 -3.79
CA PRO A 125 -5.88 -13.46 -4.62
C PRO A 125 -4.99 -13.59 -5.86
N ASP A 126 -4.52 -12.48 -6.45
CA ASP A 126 -3.58 -12.48 -7.57
C ASP A 126 -2.09 -12.52 -7.16
N GLY A 127 -1.81 -12.71 -5.86
CA GLY A 127 -0.48 -12.98 -5.33
C GLY A 127 0.37 -11.73 -5.10
N PHE A 128 -0.25 -10.56 -4.95
CA PHE A 128 0.41 -9.30 -4.62
C PHE A 128 0.32 -8.99 -3.13
N THR A 129 1.28 -8.24 -2.62
CA THR A 129 1.34 -7.80 -1.23
C THR A 129 1.43 -6.29 -1.16
N MET A 130 0.76 -5.68 -0.18
CA MET A 130 0.88 -4.25 0.07
C MET A 130 2.22 -3.97 0.75
N THR A 131 3.01 -3.08 0.17
CA THR A 131 4.32 -2.67 0.69
C THR A 131 4.41 -1.15 0.74
N TYR A 132 4.97 -0.64 1.82
CA TYR A 132 5.09 0.80 2.07
C TYR A 132 6.51 1.27 1.75
N GLY A 133 6.64 2.50 1.25
CA GLY A 133 7.93 3.14 1.07
C GLY A 133 8.70 3.17 2.39
N SER A 134 9.91 2.61 2.41
CA SER A 134 10.81 2.69 3.57
C SER A 134 11.79 3.84 3.39
N SER A 135 12.10 4.58 4.47
CA SER A 135 13.21 5.53 4.49
C SER A 135 14.56 4.88 4.87
N SER A 136 14.78 3.60 4.54
CA SER A 136 16.02 2.89 4.89
C SER A 136 16.92 2.70 3.68
N GLY A 137 18.18 3.12 3.83
CA GLY A 137 19.19 3.23 2.78
C GLY A 137 19.41 1.92 2.02
N GLY A 138 19.42 2.05 0.70
CA GLY A 138 19.77 0.96 -0.21
C GLY A 138 21.21 0.49 -0.04
N MET A 139 21.44 -0.76 -0.42
CA MET A 139 22.73 -1.48 -0.39
C MET A 139 23.79 -0.95 -1.39
N PHE A 140 23.58 0.25 -1.98
CA PHE A 140 24.49 0.84 -2.97
C PHE A 140 24.90 2.28 -2.57
N PRO A 141 26.19 2.58 -2.40
CA PRO A 141 26.69 3.83 -1.81
C PRO A 141 26.69 5.04 -2.75
N PHE A 142 25.97 5.01 -3.88
CA PHE A 142 26.05 6.06 -4.92
C PHE A 142 24.71 6.73 -5.25
N TYR A 143 23.61 6.32 -4.63
CA TYR A 143 22.31 6.99 -4.78
C TYR A 143 21.87 7.57 -3.44
N TYR A 144 22.55 8.65 -3.03
CA TYR A 144 22.13 9.49 -1.92
C TYR A 144 21.42 10.71 -2.49
N GLU A 145 20.10 10.62 -2.59
CA GLU A 145 19.11 11.70 -2.45
C GLU A 145 17.78 11.21 -3.01
N GLY A 146 16.94 10.70 -2.13
CA GLY A 146 15.53 10.51 -2.38
C GLY A 146 14.81 10.83 -1.09
N GLU A 147 14.02 11.90 -1.08
CA GLU A 147 13.04 12.16 -0.03
C GLU A 147 12.27 10.86 0.22
N GLY A 148 12.46 10.28 1.40
CA GLY A 148 11.80 9.04 1.80
C GLY A 148 10.31 9.30 1.93
N ASP A 149 9.59 9.11 0.82
CA ASP A 149 8.15 9.32 0.77
C ASP A 149 7.46 8.16 1.48
N ARG A 150 7.33 8.28 2.81
CA ARG A 150 6.53 7.40 3.66
C ARG A 150 5.04 7.38 3.25
N ALA A 151 4.61 8.29 2.38
CA ALA A 151 3.27 8.28 1.79
C ALA A 151 3.17 7.41 0.53
N SER A 152 4.29 6.91 -0.01
CA SER A 152 4.27 6.03 -1.18
C SER A 152 3.93 4.58 -0.79
N ALA A 153 3.07 3.96 -1.60
CA ALA A 153 2.64 2.58 -1.45
C ALA A 153 2.81 1.81 -2.75
N TYR A 154 3.04 0.50 -2.63
CA TYR A 154 3.36 -0.36 -3.76
C TYR A 154 2.71 -1.72 -3.60
N LEU A 155 2.21 -2.27 -4.71
CA LEU A 155 1.81 -3.66 -4.82
C LEU A 155 3.00 -4.46 -5.34
N SER A 156 3.49 -5.39 -4.52
CA SER A 156 4.72 -6.14 -4.76
C SER A 156 4.44 -7.62 -4.93
N LYS A 157 5.08 -8.23 -5.94
CA LYS A 157 5.07 -9.67 -6.21
C LYS A 157 6.47 -10.09 -6.67
N ASN A 158 7.10 -10.99 -5.91
CA ASN A 158 8.49 -11.41 -6.12
C ASN A 158 9.45 -10.21 -6.18
N THR A 159 10.16 -10.03 -7.29
CA THR A 159 11.16 -8.96 -7.50
C THR A 159 10.58 -7.70 -8.15
N ALA A 160 9.26 -7.63 -8.34
CA ALA A 160 8.61 -6.57 -9.08
C ALA A 160 7.54 -5.87 -8.24
N SER A 161 7.45 -4.54 -8.38
CA SER A 161 6.57 -3.68 -7.59
C SER A 161 5.92 -2.62 -8.47
N LYS A 162 4.60 -2.41 -8.32
CA LYS A 162 3.83 -1.35 -8.98
C LYS A 162 3.44 -0.31 -7.94
N LYS A 163 3.82 0.96 -8.14
CA LYS A 163 3.39 2.06 -7.27
C LYS A 163 1.87 2.23 -7.39
N VAL A 164 1.19 2.41 -6.25
CA VAL A 164 -0.23 2.76 -6.18
C VAL A 164 -0.39 4.20 -5.73
N THR A 165 -1.38 4.87 -6.32
CA THR A 165 -1.77 6.21 -5.91
C THR A 165 -2.76 6.08 -4.76
N VAL A 166 -2.40 6.56 -3.57
CA VAL A 166 -3.28 6.64 -2.40
C VAL A 166 -3.56 8.09 -2.07
N ILE A 167 -4.76 8.39 -1.58
CA ILE A 167 -5.08 9.71 -1.05
C ILE A 167 -4.45 9.82 0.34
N THR A 168 -3.70 10.88 0.61
CA THR A 168 -3.15 11.19 1.93
C THR A 168 -3.58 12.59 2.39
N LYS A 169 -3.84 12.76 3.69
CA LYS A 169 -4.18 14.07 4.28
C LYS A 169 -2.92 14.66 4.92
N GLY A 170 -2.23 15.54 4.18
CA GLY A 170 -0.99 16.18 4.63
C GLY A 170 0.18 15.22 4.84
N ASN A 171 1.26 15.70 5.46
CA ASN A 171 2.52 14.96 5.53
C ASN A 171 2.52 13.79 6.54
N HIS A 172 1.46 13.57 7.33
CA HIS A 172 1.56 12.77 8.57
C HIS A 172 0.37 11.82 8.84
N VAL A 173 -0.64 11.72 7.97
CA VAL A 173 -1.70 10.71 8.17
C VAL A 173 -1.39 9.49 7.32
N PRO A 174 -0.76 8.44 7.89
CA PRO A 174 -0.57 7.19 7.17
C PRO A 174 -1.93 6.60 6.85
N PHE A 175 -2.15 6.25 5.59
CA PHE A 175 -3.28 5.40 5.24
C PHE A 175 -3.03 4.00 5.81
N SER A 176 -4.08 3.32 6.26
CA SER A 176 -4.01 1.95 6.78
C SER A 176 -4.66 1.01 5.78
N PHE A 177 -3.95 -0.04 5.39
CA PHE A 177 -4.57 -1.12 4.60
C PHE A 177 -5.65 -1.80 5.44
N VAL A 178 -6.83 -2.01 4.85
CA VAL A 178 -7.97 -2.66 5.52
C VAL A 178 -8.08 -4.09 5.04
N ALA A 179 -8.25 -4.30 3.73
CA ALA A 179 -8.40 -5.63 3.12
C ALA A 179 -8.39 -5.60 1.59
N TRP A 180 -8.19 -6.77 1.00
CA TRP A 180 -8.45 -7.07 -0.41
C TRP A 180 -9.94 -7.24 -0.66
N VAL A 181 -10.42 -6.77 -1.80
CA VAL A 181 -11.77 -7.08 -2.28
C VAL A 181 -11.73 -8.43 -2.96
N VAL A 182 -12.48 -9.39 -2.42
CA VAL A 182 -12.55 -10.77 -2.93
C VAL A 182 -13.97 -11.03 -3.43
N GLN A 183 -14.11 -11.60 -4.64
CA GLN A 183 -15.41 -11.94 -5.22
C GLN A 183 -15.98 -13.23 -4.63
#